data_AF-A0A7Y3IX23-F1
#
_entry.id   AF-A0A7Y3IX23-F1
#
_cell.length_a   1.000
_cell.length_b   1.000
_cell.length_c   1.000
_cell.angle_alpha   90.00
_cell.angle_beta   90.00
_cell.angle_gamma   90.00
#
_symmetry.space_group_name_H-M   'P 1'
#
loop_
_entity.id
_entity.type
_entity.pdbx_description
1 polymer ?
#
loop_
_entity_poly.entity_id
_entity_poly.type
_entity_poly.pdbx_seq_one_letter_code
_entity_poly.pdbx_strand_id
1 'polypeptide(L)'
;QGMPAQQAADLLHAGRGGQFDAQLIPVFLDLLQQGALQGIMGHSDESIPLQTCPSCGPTVVRRREQQPGEQVFCRNCGGGFKLHQGDHAWEVVPLQRKGRPDELITDPDHALIERTVAAMAESFPAQA
;
A
#
# COMPACT_ATOMS: atom_id res chain seq x y z
N GLN A 1 13.13 5.45 -3.31
CA GLN A 1 13.12 4.74 -2.01
C GLN A 1 12.18 5.49 -1.08
N GLY A 2 11.46 4.79 -0.20
CA GLY A 2 10.64 5.44 0.82
C GLY A 2 11.50 6.13 1.88
N MET A 3 10.89 7.01 2.67
CA MET A 3 11.53 7.61 3.84
C MET A 3 11.88 6.51 4.87
N PRO A 4 13.07 6.56 5.52
CA PRO A 4 13.40 5.66 6.61
C PRO A 4 12.37 5.74 7.75
N ALA A 5 12.03 4.59 8.35
CA ALA A 5 11.03 4.50 9.41
C ALA A 5 11.34 5.42 10.61
N GLN A 6 12.62 5.51 11.02
CA GLN A 6 13.02 6.41 12.11
C GLN A 6 12.80 7.87 11.76
N GLN A 7 13.12 8.27 10.53
CA GLN A 7 12.87 9.64 10.07
C GLN A 7 11.35 9.96 10.05
N ALA A 8 10.51 8.99 9.68
CA ALA A 8 9.06 9.14 9.75
C ALA A 8 8.58 9.29 11.20
N ALA A 9 9.16 8.52 12.14
CA ALA A 9 8.87 8.62 13.57
C ALA A 9 9.19 10.03 14.13
N ASP A 10 10.34 10.58 13.74
CA ASP A 10 10.77 11.92 14.18
C ASP A 10 9.80 13.01 13.68
N LEU A 11 9.32 12.90 12.43
CA LEU A 11 8.32 13.82 11.86
C LEU A 11 6.95 13.68 12.53
N LEU A 12 6.51 12.45 12.81
CA LEU A 12 5.28 12.16 13.55
C LEU A 12 5.31 12.80 14.94
N HIS A 13 6.44 12.65 15.65
CA HIS A 13 6.64 13.27 16.96
C HIS A 13 6.65 14.80 16.86
N ALA A 14 7.37 15.38 15.89
CA ALA A 14 7.46 16.83 15.70
C ALA A 14 6.12 17.48 15.33
N GLY A 15 5.26 16.77 14.58
CA GLY A 15 3.94 17.25 14.17
C GLY A 15 2.81 17.01 15.18
N ARG A 16 3.11 16.40 16.34
CA ARG A 16 2.14 16.04 17.38
C ARG A 16 1.40 17.27 17.92
N GLY A 17 0.07 17.21 17.94
CA GLY A 17 -0.79 18.32 18.40
C GLY A 17 -0.94 19.46 17.39
N GLY A 18 -0.34 19.33 16.20
CA GLY A 18 -0.49 20.25 15.07
C GLY A 18 -1.02 19.52 13.84
N GLN A 19 -0.10 19.03 13.00
CA GLN A 19 -0.46 18.24 11.81
C GLN A 19 -1.09 16.89 12.17
N PHE A 20 -0.75 16.35 13.34
CA PHE A 20 -1.21 15.04 13.79
C PHE A 20 -1.87 15.09 15.17
N ASP A 21 -2.80 14.17 15.39
CA ASP A 21 -3.52 14.04 16.65
C ASP A 21 -2.58 13.70 17.82
N ALA A 22 -2.68 14.46 18.92
CA ALA A 22 -1.77 14.35 20.05
C ALA A 22 -1.90 13.03 20.84
N GLN A 23 -3.05 12.36 20.76
CA GLN A 23 -3.36 11.10 21.45
C GLN A 23 -2.97 9.89 20.61
N LEU A 24 -3.07 9.97 19.28
CA LEU A 24 -2.73 8.85 18.39
C LEU A 24 -1.22 8.70 18.17
N ILE A 25 -0.45 9.80 18.16
CA ILE A 25 0.99 9.73 17.89
C ILE A 25 1.74 8.75 18.83
N PRO A 26 1.55 8.76 20.15
CA PRO A 26 2.17 7.76 21.03
C PRO A 26 1.88 6.31 20.64
N VAL A 27 0.65 6.01 20.20
CA VAL A 27 0.25 4.66 19.78
C VAL A 27 1.01 4.22 18.53
N PHE A 28 1.10 5.09 17.52
CA PHE A 28 1.86 4.78 16.29
C PHE A 28 3.35 4.58 16.57
N LEU A 29 3.94 5.40 17.45
CA LEU A 29 5.36 5.27 17.82
C LEU A 29 5.63 3.96 18.57
N ASP A 30 4.74 3.56 19.47
CA ASP A 30 4.83 2.29 20.19
C ASP A 30 4.73 1.09 19.23
N LEU A 31 3.75 1.09 18.32
CA LEU A 31 3.62 0.06 17.27
C LEU A 31 4.88 -0.03 16.40
N LEU A 32 5.49 1.11 16.06
CA LEU A 32 6.71 1.13 15.27
C LEU A 32 7.90 0.52 16.03
N GLN A 33 8.06 0.86 17.31
CA GLN A 33 9.11 0.33 18.18
C GLN A 33 8.97 -1.19 18.39
N GLN A 34 7.74 -1.69 18.50
CA GLN A 34 7.44 -3.11 18.66
C GLN A 34 7.63 -3.94 17.38
N GLY A 35 7.88 -3.29 16.24
CA GLY A 35 8.00 -4.01 14.98
C GLY A 35 6.65 -4.34 14.31
N ALA A 36 5.54 -3.79 14.81
CA ALA A 36 4.20 -4.16 14.36
C ALA A 36 3.82 -3.57 12.99
N LEU A 37 4.52 -2.52 12.53
CA LEU A 37 4.22 -1.84 11.26
C LEU A 37 5.06 -2.37 10.08
N GLN A 38 6.08 -3.20 10.34
CA GLN A 38 7.07 -3.64 9.35
C GLN A 38 6.42 -4.44 8.21
N GLY A 39 5.39 -5.23 8.52
CA GLY A 39 4.65 -6.02 7.52
C GLY A 39 3.73 -5.21 6.61
N ILE A 40 3.44 -3.95 6.94
CA ILE A 40 2.52 -3.09 6.17
C ILE A 40 3.22 -1.89 5.53
N MET A 41 4.34 -1.42 6.08
CA MET A 41 5.09 -0.31 5.50
C MET A 41 5.59 -0.67 4.10
N GLY A 42 5.21 0.12 3.09
CA GLY A 42 5.61 -0.11 1.70
C GLY A 42 4.87 -1.26 1.00
N HIS A 43 3.75 -1.73 1.57
CA HIS A 43 2.93 -2.80 1.03
C HIS A 43 1.56 -2.28 0.57
N SER A 44 0.99 -2.89 -0.46
CA SER A 44 -0.39 -2.61 -0.92
C SER A 44 -1.44 -3.48 -0.23
N ASP A 45 -1.03 -4.65 0.25
CA ASP A 45 -1.81 -5.61 1.04
C ASP A 45 -0.80 -6.41 1.89
N GLU A 46 -1.28 -7.17 2.87
CA GLU A 46 -0.45 -8.03 3.70
C GLU A 46 0.44 -8.94 2.84
N SER A 47 1.75 -8.85 3.04
CA SER A 47 2.80 -9.56 2.27
C SER A 47 2.90 -9.21 0.78
N ILE A 48 2.19 -8.18 0.31
CA ILE A 48 2.18 -7.73 -1.09
C ILE A 48 2.90 -6.39 -1.19
N PRO A 49 4.20 -6.36 -1.57
CA PRO A 49 4.95 -5.12 -1.67
C PRO A 49 4.47 -4.24 -2.81
N LEU A 50 4.45 -2.93 -2.59
CA LEU A 50 4.20 -1.94 -3.63
C LEU A 50 5.25 -2.05 -4.73
N GLN A 51 4.79 -1.88 -5.95
CA GLN A 51 5.66 -1.82 -7.12
C GLN A 51 6.24 -0.41 -7.26
N THR A 52 7.47 -0.32 -7.77
CA THR A 52 8.20 0.94 -7.83
C THR A 52 8.01 1.64 -9.17
N CYS A 53 7.42 2.83 -9.14
CA CYS A 53 7.47 3.76 -10.26
C CYS A 53 8.85 4.44 -10.26
N PRO A 54 9.60 4.43 -11.38
CA PRO A 54 10.93 5.07 -11.45
C PRO A 54 10.90 6.58 -11.12
N SER A 55 9.77 7.26 -11.39
CA SER A 55 9.62 8.70 -11.16
C SER A 55 9.07 9.05 -9.77
N CYS A 56 8.36 8.14 -9.10
CA CYS A 56 7.61 8.46 -7.87
C CYS A 56 7.92 7.55 -6.68
N GLY A 57 8.68 6.48 -6.89
CA GLY A 57 8.95 5.48 -5.85
C GLY A 57 7.83 4.44 -5.71
N PRO A 58 7.73 3.77 -4.55
CA PRO A 58 6.80 2.66 -4.32
C PRO A 58 5.36 3.17 -4.19
N THR A 59 4.67 3.26 -5.32
CA THR A 59 3.33 3.89 -5.44
C THR A 59 2.42 3.15 -6.41
N VAL A 60 2.92 2.10 -7.05
CA VAL A 60 2.15 1.27 -7.99
C VAL A 60 1.57 0.11 -7.19
N VAL A 61 0.27 0.12 -7.00
CA VAL A 61 -0.48 -0.88 -6.25
C VAL A 61 -0.56 -2.17 -7.06
N ARG A 62 -0.26 -3.31 -6.42
CA ARG A 62 -0.56 -4.65 -6.91
C ARG A 62 -1.64 -5.25 -6.00
N ARG A 63 -2.69 -5.81 -6.59
CA ARG A 63 -3.70 -6.59 -5.85
C ARG A 63 -3.38 -8.08 -5.96
N ARG A 64 -3.91 -8.86 -5.02
CA ARG A 64 -3.60 -10.30 -4.90
C ARG A 64 -4.09 -11.10 -6.10
N GLU A 65 -5.20 -10.69 -6.69
CA GLU A 65 -5.93 -11.39 -7.75
C GLU A 65 -5.38 -11.08 -9.15
N GLN A 66 -4.47 -10.10 -9.26
CA GLN A 66 -3.94 -9.69 -10.56
C GLN A 66 -2.99 -10.73 -11.14
N GLN A 67 -3.04 -10.85 -12.46
CA GLN A 67 -2.25 -11.80 -13.21
C GLN A 67 -1.06 -11.14 -13.93
N PRO A 68 -0.01 -11.90 -14.25
CA PRO A 68 1.06 -11.41 -15.11
C PRO A 68 0.49 -10.95 -16.43
N GLY A 69 0.92 -9.76 -16.86
CA GLY A 69 0.52 -9.14 -18.10
C GLY A 69 -0.63 -8.14 -17.99
N GLU A 70 -1.29 -8.04 -16.85
CA GLU A 70 -2.23 -6.95 -16.58
C GLU A 70 -1.53 -5.59 -16.52
N GLN A 71 -2.30 -4.53 -16.80
CA GLN A 71 -1.81 -3.16 -16.78
C GLN A 71 -2.08 -2.52 -15.43
N VAL A 72 -1.08 -1.82 -14.90
CA VAL A 72 -1.17 -1.06 -13.66
C VAL A 72 -0.62 0.34 -13.86
N PHE A 73 -1.09 1.29 -13.07
CA PHE A 73 -0.74 2.71 -13.22
C PHE A 73 -0.29 3.30 -11.90
N CYS A 74 0.73 4.15 -11.95
CA CYS A 74 1.14 4.95 -10.81
C CYS A 74 0.05 5.99 -10.50
N ARG A 75 -0.49 5.96 -9.28
CA ARG A 75 -1.55 6.89 -8.86
C ARG A 75 -1.04 8.31 -8.60
N ASN A 76 0.28 8.51 -8.56
CA ASN A 76 0.88 9.83 -8.40
C ASN A 76 1.10 10.56 -9.75
N CYS A 77 1.70 9.90 -10.75
CA CYS A 77 2.07 10.55 -12.02
C CYS A 77 1.31 10.04 -13.26
N GLY A 78 0.52 8.97 -13.11
CA GLY A 78 -0.21 8.32 -14.19
C GLY A 78 0.63 7.42 -15.10
N GLY A 79 1.91 7.18 -14.80
CA GLY A 79 2.77 6.31 -15.60
C GLY A 79 2.20 4.88 -15.69
N GLY A 80 2.17 4.32 -16.90
CA GLY A 80 1.62 2.99 -17.19
C GLY A 80 2.68 1.89 -17.22
N PHE A 81 2.32 0.75 -16.65
CA PHE A 81 3.18 -0.43 -16.53
C PHE A 81 2.38 -1.70 -16.80
N LYS A 82 3.11 -2.77 -17.11
CA LYS A 82 2.61 -4.13 -17.20
C LYS A 82 3.16 -4.94 -16.04
N LEU A 83 2.31 -5.70 -15.35
CA LEU A 83 2.76 -6.63 -14.32
C LEU A 83 3.54 -7.77 -14.95
N HIS A 84 4.64 -8.14 -14.32
CA HIS A 84 5.44 -9.29 -14.67
C HIS A 84 5.75 -10.09 -13.40
N GLN A 85 5.66 -11.41 -13.50
CA GLN A 85 6.07 -12.31 -12.45
C GLN A 85 7.44 -12.85 -12.84
N GLY A 86 8.48 -12.28 -12.23
CA GLY A 86 9.83 -12.78 -12.37
C GLY A 86 10.06 -14.03 -11.52
N ASP A 87 11.28 -14.56 -11.56
CA ASP A 87 11.63 -15.84 -10.92
C ASP A 87 11.46 -15.83 -9.39
N HIS A 88 11.61 -14.67 -8.75
CA HIS A 88 11.59 -14.53 -7.30
C HIS A 88 10.58 -13.50 -6.77
N ALA A 89 10.11 -12.59 -7.62
CA ALA A 89 9.25 -11.49 -7.20
C ALA A 89 8.41 -10.96 -8.36
N TRP A 90 7.33 -10.28 -8.00
CA TRP A 90 6.56 -9.44 -8.91
C TRP A 90 7.33 -8.17 -9.23
N GLU A 91 7.25 -7.75 -10.48
CA GLU A 91 7.81 -6.50 -10.98
C GLU A 91 6.87 -5.81 -11.97
N VAL A 92 7.24 -4.59 -12.36
CA VAL A 92 6.50 -3.76 -13.32
C VAL A 92 7.39 -3.35 -14.48
N VAL A 93 6.92 -3.59 -15.70
CA VAL A 93 7.61 -3.22 -16.94
C VAL A 93 6.95 -1.98 -17.55
N PRO A 94 7.68 -0.89 -17.86
CA PRO A 94 7.09 0.33 -18.40
C PRO A 94 6.40 0.12 -19.76
N LEU A 95 5.20 0.68 -19.93
CA LEU A 95 4.44 0.67 -21.19
C LEU A 95 4.76 1.87 -22.11
N GLN A 96 5.67 2.77 -21.70
CA GLN A 96 6.01 4.01 -22.43
C GLN A 96 4.80 4.92 -22.73
N ARG A 97 3.79 4.90 -21.85
CA ARG A 97 2.62 5.77 -21.93
C ARG A 97 2.10 6.12 -20.54
N LYS A 98 1.26 7.15 -20.47
CA LYS A 98 0.40 7.40 -19.31
C LYS A 98 -0.95 6.69 -19.47
N GLY A 99 -1.61 6.43 -18.35
CA GLY A 99 -3.01 6.02 -18.33
C GLY A 99 -3.91 7.15 -18.82
N ARG A 100 -4.96 6.78 -19.54
CA ARG A 100 -6.07 7.68 -19.87
C ARG A 100 -6.91 7.94 -18.62
N PRO A 101 -7.74 9.00 -18.59
CA PRO A 101 -8.53 9.34 -17.41
C PRO A 101 -9.35 8.17 -16.85
N ASP A 102 -9.97 7.36 -17.71
CA ASP A 102 -10.74 6.16 -17.33
C ASP A 102 -9.87 5.05 -16.72
N GLU A 103 -8.63 4.88 -17.19
CA GLU A 103 -7.67 3.91 -16.64
C GLU A 103 -7.06 4.38 -15.29
N LEU A 104 -7.05 5.68 -15.06
CA LEU A 104 -6.51 6.29 -13.84
C LEU A 104 -7.52 6.37 -12.69
N ILE A 105 -8.79 6.05 -12.94
CA ILE A 105 -9.77 5.87 -11.87
C ILE A 105 -9.30 4.71 -10.98
N THR A 106 -9.30 4.95 -9.67
CA THR A 106 -9.00 3.89 -8.69
C THR A 106 -10.25 3.07 -8.50
N ASP A 107 -10.19 1.83 -8.95
CA ASP A 107 -11.18 0.82 -8.62
C ASP A 107 -10.89 0.27 -7.20
N PRO A 108 -11.89 0.06 -6.34
CA PRO A 108 -11.69 -0.60 -5.06
C PRO A 108 -11.15 -2.02 -5.23
N ASP A 109 -10.35 -2.48 -4.28
CA ASP A 109 -9.99 -3.89 -4.20
C ASP A 109 -11.15 -4.67 -3.56
N HIS A 110 -12.14 -5.01 -4.39
CA HIS A 110 -13.35 -5.70 -3.95
C HIS A 110 -13.05 -7.04 -3.27
N ALA A 111 -12.08 -7.79 -3.79
CA ALA A 111 -11.70 -9.09 -3.23
C ALA A 111 -11.04 -8.95 -1.85
N LEU A 112 -10.18 -7.94 -1.66
CA LEU A 112 -9.65 -7.62 -0.33
C LEU A 112 -10.77 -7.21 0.64
N ILE A 113 -11.67 -6.30 0.21
CA ILE A 113 -12.79 -5.84 1.04
C ILE A 113 -13.65 -7.03 1.48
N GLU A 114 -14.01 -7.92 0.57
CA GLU A 114 -14.81 -9.11 0.87
C GLU A 114 -14.13 -10.01 1.91
N ARG A 115 -12.83 -10.29 1.74
CA ARG A 115 -12.07 -11.08 2.72
C ARG A 115 -12.00 -10.39 4.08
N THR A 116 -11.76 -9.09 4.11
CA THR A 116 -11.71 -8.32 5.36
C THR A 116 -13.05 -8.36 6.08
N VAL A 117 -14.17 -8.15 5.38
CA VAL A 117 -15.51 -8.20 5.97
C VAL A 117 -15.83 -9.60 6.49
N ALA A 118 -15.49 -10.65 5.74
CA ALA A 118 -15.68 -12.04 6.17
C ALA A 118 -14.87 -12.35 7.45
N ALA A 119 -13.58 -11.99 7.47
CA ALA A 119 -12.73 -12.20 8.64
C ALA A 119 -13.24 -11.42 9.88
N MET A 120 -13.73 -10.19 9.69
CA MET A 120 -14.38 -9.43 10.75
C MET A 120 -15.64 -10.13 11.26
N ALA A 121 -16.52 -10.58 10.36
CA ALA A 121 -17.74 -11.32 10.70
C ALA A 121 -17.45 -12.55 11.56
N GLU A 122 -16.41 -13.32 11.21
CA GLU A 122 -15.96 -14.51 11.94
C GLU A 122 -15.37 -14.19 13.32
N SER A 123 -14.77 -13.01 13.49
CA SER A 123 -14.20 -12.56 14.77
C SER A 123 -15.23 -12.04 15.77
N PHE A 124 -16.47 -11.75 15.32
CA PHE A 124 -17.52 -11.36 16.24
C PHE A 124 -18.01 -12.59 17.01
N PRO A 125 -18.16 -12.49 18.34
CA PRO A 125 -18.78 -13.58 19.09
C PRO A 125 -20.19 -13.81 18.55
N ALA A 126 -20.56 -15.07 18.33
CA ALA A 126 -21.92 -15.44 17.95
C ALA A 126 -22.89 -14.80 18.95
N GLN A 127 -23.85 -14.03 18.45
CA GLN A 127 -24.93 -13.51 19.29
C GLN A 127 -25.69 -14.72 19.85
N ALA A 128 -25.58 -14.91 21.16
CA ALA A 128 -26.31 -15.94 21.91
C ALA A 128 -27.79 -15.59 22.04
#